data_AF-A0A1G7E4C7-F1
#
_entry.id   AF-A0A1G7E4C7-F1
#
_cell.length_a   1.000
_cell.length_b   1.000
_cell.length_c   1.000
_cell.angle_alpha   90.00
_cell.angle_beta   90.00
_cell.angle_gamma   90.00
#
_symmetry.space_group_name_H-M   'P 1'
#
loop_
_entity.id
_entity.type
_entity.pdbx_description
1 polymer ?
#
loop_
_entity_poly.entity_id
_entity_poly.type
_entity_poly.pdbx_seq_one_letter_code
_entity_poly.pdbx_strand_id
1 'polypeptide(L)'
;MSLVLYWHPMSSATPIACALAELGVPHERVKIDIRSGEQRKPDYLALNPNGKVPTLTVDGASMFEALAIHLWLGERYGVARGLWPKADTPERLQATSWCAWSYVTYGAVLVRLQVAAHGEEALRSAAHEEAAREGLSQLLALLDARLAKQPWMLGADYSLVDLVVGSVIGYSVYIGAPVSSHPHVQAWLQKVQARPSMQIEA
;
A
#
# COMPACT_ATOMS: atom_id res chain seq x y z
N MET A 1 19.05 5.84 15.73
CA MET A 1 18.45 5.90 14.39
C MET A 1 17.21 6.75 14.53
N SER A 2 17.27 7.96 13.99
CA SER A 2 16.16 8.90 13.93
C SER A 2 15.30 8.58 12.72
N LEU A 3 14.00 8.41 12.92
CA LEU A 3 13.02 8.16 11.86
C LEU A 3 11.96 9.24 11.89
N VAL A 4 11.74 9.90 10.75
CA VAL A 4 10.66 10.88 10.57
C VAL A 4 9.80 10.47 9.39
N LEU A 5 8.52 10.22 9.65
CA LEU A 5 7.53 9.99 8.62
C LEU A 5 6.80 11.29 8.30
N TYR A 6 6.97 11.79 7.08
CA TYR A 6 6.19 12.88 6.53
C TYR A 6 4.91 12.33 5.90
N TRP A 7 3.75 12.80 6.37
CA TRP A 7 2.47 12.17 6.06
C TRP A 7 1.32 13.16 5.98
N HIS A 8 0.19 12.69 5.44
CA HIS A 8 -1.10 13.36 5.49
C HIS A 8 -2.20 12.30 5.70
N PRO A 9 -3.28 12.60 6.44
CA PRO A 9 -4.43 11.69 6.57
C PRO A 9 -4.97 11.22 5.22
N MET A 10 -5.49 9.99 5.17
CA MET A 10 -6.12 9.40 3.98
C MET A 10 -5.22 9.48 2.73
N SER A 11 -3.94 9.15 2.91
CA SER A 11 -2.96 9.10 1.81
C SER A 11 -2.22 7.77 1.80
N SER A 12 -1.37 7.58 0.79
CA SER A 12 -0.43 6.45 0.73
C SER A 12 0.58 6.42 1.90
N ALA A 13 0.59 7.42 2.78
CA ALA A 13 1.37 7.39 4.01
C ALA A 13 0.70 6.61 5.15
N THR A 14 -0.62 6.41 5.12
CA THR A 14 -1.33 5.64 6.15
C THR A 14 -0.80 4.20 6.28
N PRO A 15 -0.60 3.44 5.18
CA PRO A 15 0.01 2.10 5.26
C PRO A 15 1.41 2.08 5.86
N ILE A 16 2.21 3.14 5.68
CA ILE A 16 3.54 3.26 6.27
C ILE A 16 3.46 3.45 7.78
N ALA A 17 2.55 4.30 8.24
CA ALA A 17 2.27 4.46 9.67
C ALA A 17 1.81 3.13 10.29
N CYS A 18 0.95 2.37 9.60
CA CYS A 18 0.52 1.04 10.03
C CYS A 18 1.71 0.06 10.12
N ALA A 19 2.62 0.08 9.14
CA ALA A 19 3.80 -0.78 9.15
C ALA A 19 4.73 -0.46 10.32
N LEU A 20 4.97 0.82 10.59
CA LEU A 20 5.76 1.26 11.75
C LEU A 20 5.12 0.84 13.07
N ALA A 21 3.79 0.85 13.16
CA ALA A 21 3.05 0.37 14.33
C ALA A 21 3.16 -1.17 14.51
N GLU A 22 2.96 -1.96 13.45
CA GLU A 22 3.19 -3.43 13.48
C GLU A 22 4.62 -3.77 13.92
N LEU A 23 5.58 -2.98 13.45
CA LEU A 23 7.00 -3.16 13.77
C LEU A 23 7.39 -2.54 15.12
N GLY A 24 6.48 -1.88 15.84
CA GLY A 24 6.79 -1.20 17.11
C GLY A 24 8.05 -0.34 17.02
N VAL A 25 8.23 0.41 15.93
CA VAL A 25 9.42 1.23 15.67
C VAL A 25 9.14 2.66 16.13
N PRO A 26 9.90 3.20 17.11
CA PRO A 26 9.80 4.61 17.49
C PRO A 26 10.13 5.53 16.31
N HIS A 27 9.29 6.52 16.06
CA HIS A 27 9.46 7.48 14.98
C HIS A 27 8.69 8.77 15.29
N GLU A 28 9.10 9.86 14.66
CA GLU A 28 8.36 11.10 14.60
C GLU A 28 7.40 11.09 13.39
N ARG A 29 6.25 11.74 13.53
CA ARG A 29 5.29 11.96 12.43
C ARG A 29 5.13 13.45 12.17
N VAL A 30 5.55 13.91 11.01
CA VAL A 30 5.40 15.30 10.57
C VAL A 30 4.26 15.38 9.55
N LYS A 31 3.19 16.11 9.89
CA LYS A 31 2.08 16.33 8.98
C LYS A 31 2.48 17.36 7.91
N ILE A 32 2.22 17.03 6.64
CA ILE A 32 2.38 17.93 5.50
C ILE A 32 0.99 18.30 4.99
N ASP A 33 0.63 19.58 5.01
CA ASP A 33 -0.66 20.02 4.51
C ASP A 33 -0.67 20.05 2.97
N ILE A 34 -1.17 18.96 2.39
CA ILE A 34 -1.26 18.81 0.94
C ILE A 34 -2.31 19.72 0.31
N ARG A 35 -3.25 20.25 1.09
CA ARG A 35 -4.34 21.12 0.61
C ARG A 35 -3.84 22.56 0.42
N SER A 36 -2.94 23.02 1.29
CA SER A 36 -2.28 24.32 1.14
C SER A 36 -1.03 24.28 0.25
N GLY A 37 -0.65 23.09 -0.25
CA GLY A 37 0.46 22.94 -1.20
C GLY A 37 1.84 22.87 -0.56
N GLU A 38 1.95 22.57 0.74
CA GLU A 38 3.24 22.48 1.44
C GLU A 38 4.22 21.51 0.81
N GLN A 39 3.71 20.40 0.24
CA GLN A 39 4.47 19.40 -0.49
C GLN A 39 5.10 19.94 -1.79
N ARG A 40 4.78 21.16 -2.20
CA ARG A 40 5.36 21.84 -3.36
C ARG A 40 6.39 22.92 -2.98
N LYS A 41 6.56 23.21 -1.69
CA LYS A 41 7.56 24.18 -1.22
C LYS A 41 8.99 23.62 -1.39
N PRO A 42 10.00 24.47 -1.65
CA PRO A 42 11.38 24.04 -1.87
C PRO A 42 11.93 23.10 -0.79
N ASP A 43 11.65 23.39 0.48
CA ASP A 43 12.14 22.58 1.61
C ASP A 43 11.62 21.14 1.58
N TYR A 44 10.35 20.93 1.21
CA TYR A 44 9.80 19.59 1.08
C TYR A 44 10.25 18.90 -0.21
N LEU A 45 10.36 19.64 -1.31
CA LEU A 45 10.86 19.12 -2.58
C LEU A 45 12.31 18.62 -2.48
N ALA A 46 13.12 19.21 -1.59
CA ALA A 46 14.46 18.72 -1.27
C ALA A 46 14.43 17.33 -0.61
N LEU A 47 13.35 16.95 0.08
CA LEU A 47 13.15 15.62 0.65
C LEU A 47 12.56 14.64 -0.37
N ASN A 48 11.55 15.08 -1.11
CA ASN A 48 10.87 14.28 -2.14
C ASN A 48 10.58 15.12 -3.40
N PRO A 49 11.32 14.90 -4.50
CA PRO A 49 11.20 15.70 -5.71
C PRO A 49 9.83 15.54 -6.41
N ASN A 50 9.08 14.48 -6.11
CA ASN A 50 7.73 14.29 -6.65
C ASN A 50 6.69 15.22 -5.98
N GLY A 51 7.04 15.80 -4.82
CA GLY A 51 6.12 16.58 -3.99
C GLY A 51 4.91 15.76 -3.57
N LYS A 52 5.17 14.57 -3.00
CA LYS A 52 4.15 13.62 -2.53
C LYS A 52 4.48 13.14 -1.12
N VAL A 53 3.46 12.70 -0.41
CA VAL A 53 3.59 11.82 0.77
C VAL A 53 3.30 10.38 0.34
N PRO A 54 3.86 9.35 1.01
CA PRO A 54 4.79 9.43 2.14
C PRO A 54 6.19 9.86 1.75
N THR A 55 6.94 10.34 2.74
CA THR A 55 8.39 10.41 2.71
C THR A 55 8.91 9.98 4.07
N LEU A 56 9.92 9.12 4.11
CA LEU A 56 10.56 8.67 5.34
C LEU A 56 12.00 9.20 5.34
N THR A 57 12.46 9.78 6.43
CA THR A 57 13.89 10.05 6.63
C THR A 57 14.49 9.11 7.65
N VAL A 58 15.72 8.68 7.40
CA VAL A 58 16.53 7.83 8.27
C VAL A 58 17.83 8.57 8.55
N ASP A 59 18.02 9.04 9.78
CA ASP A 59 19.18 9.85 10.18
C ASP A 59 19.44 11.03 9.19
N GLY A 60 18.37 11.63 8.68
CA GLY A 60 18.40 12.75 7.73
C GLY A 60 18.37 12.37 6.24
N ALA A 61 18.66 11.12 5.88
CA ALA A 61 18.58 10.66 4.49
C ALA A 61 17.12 10.34 4.10
N SER A 62 16.61 10.89 2.99
CA SER A 62 15.22 10.72 2.58
C SER A 62 14.99 9.50 1.65
N MET A 63 13.81 8.90 1.78
CA MET A 63 13.28 7.86 0.90
C MET A 63 11.82 8.20 0.56
N PHE A 64 11.47 8.05 -0.71
CA PHE A 64 10.11 8.17 -1.25
C PHE A 64 9.72 6.86 -1.95
N GLU A 65 8.49 6.80 -2.46
CA GLU A 65 7.75 5.58 -2.86
C GLU A 65 7.30 4.73 -1.67
N ALA A 66 5.98 4.59 -1.51
CA ALA A 66 5.40 3.82 -0.41
C ALA A 66 5.87 2.35 -0.44
N LEU A 67 5.95 1.74 -1.62
CA LEU A 67 6.48 0.39 -1.77
C LEU A 67 7.95 0.30 -1.32
N ALA A 68 8.82 1.22 -1.74
CA ALA A 68 10.23 1.20 -1.35
C ALA A 68 10.39 1.32 0.17
N ILE A 69 9.61 2.22 0.80
CA ILE A 69 9.61 2.38 2.26
C ILE A 69 9.15 1.10 2.95
N HIS A 70 8.08 0.44 2.48
CA HIS A 70 7.63 -0.84 3.04
C HIS A 70 8.67 -1.95 2.93
N LEU A 71 9.33 -2.08 1.76
CA LEU A 71 10.38 -3.08 1.55
C LEU A 71 11.54 -2.84 2.52
N TRP A 72 12.00 -1.59 2.63
CA TRP A 72 13.07 -1.22 3.55
C TRP A 72 12.69 -1.48 5.02
N LEU A 73 11.48 -1.12 5.44
CA LEU A 73 10.98 -1.42 6.80
C LEU A 73 10.93 -2.93 7.07
N GLY A 74 10.47 -3.71 6.09
CA GLY A 74 10.46 -5.16 6.17
C GLY A 74 11.85 -5.73 6.35
N GLU A 75 12.81 -5.31 5.53
CA GLU A 75 14.20 -5.76 5.61
C GLU A 75 14.87 -5.34 6.92
N ARG A 76 14.69 -4.08 7.30
CA ARG A 76 15.37 -3.48 8.45
C ARG A 76 14.85 -3.98 9.79
N TYR A 77 13.55 -4.26 9.90
CA TYR A 77 12.88 -4.55 11.16
C TYR A 77 11.97 -5.77 11.11
N GLY A 78 11.34 -6.04 9.96
CA GLY A 78 10.34 -7.10 9.82
C GLY A 78 10.90 -8.51 9.95
N VAL A 79 12.13 -8.75 9.49
CA VAL A 79 12.74 -10.10 9.53
C VAL A 79 12.90 -10.60 10.97
N ALA A 80 13.46 -9.77 11.85
CA ALA A 80 13.67 -10.12 13.26
C ALA A 80 12.35 -10.31 14.03
N ARG A 81 11.26 -9.71 13.52
CA ARG A 81 9.91 -9.80 14.10
C ARG A 81 9.04 -10.90 13.49
N GLY A 82 9.55 -11.64 12.51
CA GLY A 82 8.77 -12.64 11.78
C GLY A 82 7.66 -12.04 10.89
N LEU A 83 7.69 -10.73 10.63
CA LEU A 83 6.72 -10.02 9.79
C LEU A 83 7.22 -9.81 8.35
N TRP A 84 8.43 -10.27 8.05
CA TRP A 84 9.04 -10.23 6.73
C TRP A 84 9.93 -11.47 6.55
N PRO A 85 9.92 -12.12 5.38
CA PRO A 85 10.73 -13.32 5.18
C PRO A 85 12.23 -12.99 5.20
N LYS A 86 13.08 -14.00 5.45
CA LYS A 86 14.55 -13.82 5.43
C LYS A 86 15.04 -13.61 3.99
N ALA A 87 16.17 -12.93 3.84
CA ALA A 87 16.85 -12.87 2.54
C ALA A 87 17.15 -14.29 2.01
N ASP A 88 17.23 -14.41 0.69
CA ASP A 88 17.59 -15.66 -0.01
C ASP A 88 16.64 -16.85 0.25
N THR A 89 15.38 -16.55 0.57
CA THR A 89 14.30 -17.56 0.72
C THR A 89 13.29 -17.48 -0.43
N PRO A 90 12.62 -18.59 -0.79
CA PRO A 90 11.50 -18.55 -1.73
C PRO A 90 10.38 -17.57 -1.30
N GLU A 91 10.13 -17.44 0.00
CA GLU A 91 9.14 -16.52 0.55
C GLU A 91 9.54 -15.06 0.32
N ARG A 92 10.83 -14.73 0.33
CA ARG A 92 11.33 -13.40 -0.06
C ARG A 92 11.03 -13.09 -1.52
N LEU A 93 11.20 -14.06 -2.43
CA LEU A 93 10.83 -13.88 -3.84
C LEU A 93 9.33 -13.58 -3.97
N GLN A 94 8.49 -14.38 -3.30
CA GLN A 94 7.03 -14.17 -3.28
C GLN A 94 6.66 -12.81 -2.69
N ALA A 95 7.24 -12.42 -1.55
CA ALA A 95 6.98 -11.14 -0.91
C ALA A 95 7.22 -9.96 -1.85
N THR A 96 8.39 -9.92 -2.48
CA THR A 96 8.74 -8.86 -3.42
C THR A 96 7.80 -8.85 -4.63
N SER A 97 7.51 -10.03 -5.21
CA SER A 97 6.61 -10.14 -6.36
C SER A 97 5.20 -9.64 -6.06
N TRP A 98 4.59 -10.02 -4.94
CA TRP A 98 3.22 -9.62 -4.59
C TRP A 98 3.11 -8.16 -4.21
N CYS A 99 4.08 -7.64 -3.45
CA CYS A 99 4.15 -6.23 -3.14
C CYS A 99 4.28 -5.39 -4.43
N ALA A 100 5.19 -5.76 -5.33
CA ALA A 100 5.34 -5.08 -6.62
C ALA A 100 4.10 -5.23 -7.52
N TRP A 101 3.50 -6.43 -7.60
CA TRP A 101 2.28 -6.68 -8.35
C TRP A 101 1.14 -5.76 -7.92
N SER A 102 0.97 -5.53 -6.61
CA SER A 102 -0.09 -4.66 -6.10
C SER A 102 0.08 -3.20 -6.54
N TYR A 103 1.29 -2.66 -6.54
CA TYR A 103 1.55 -1.27 -6.94
C TYR A 103 1.66 -1.09 -8.46
N VAL A 104 2.25 -2.07 -9.16
CA VAL A 104 2.56 -1.95 -10.59
C VAL A 104 1.42 -2.50 -11.43
N THR A 105 1.14 -3.80 -11.33
CA THR A 105 0.15 -4.47 -12.17
C THR A 105 -1.26 -4.05 -11.79
N TYR A 106 -1.63 -4.24 -10.53
CA TYR A 106 -2.97 -3.90 -10.04
C TYR A 106 -3.19 -2.38 -9.98
N GLY A 107 -2.22 -1.64 -9.45
CA GLY A 107 -2.24 -0.17 -9.38
C GLY A 107 -2.43 0.49 -10.74
N ALA A 108 -1.81 -0.02 -11.82
CA ALA A 108 -2.00 0.55 -13.16
C ALA A 108 -3.44 0.43 -13.65
N VAL A 109 -4.11 -0.70 -13.44
CA VAL A 109 -5.53 -0.87 -13.81
C VAL A 109 -6.43 -0.02 -12.91
N LEU A 110 -6.09 0.08 -11.62
CA LEU A 110 -6.83 0.91 -10.67
C LEU A 110 -6.79 2.40 -11.05
N VAL A 111 -5.64 2.91 -11.48
CA VAL A 111 -5.53 4.30 -11.97
C VAL A 111 -6.40 4.52 -13.22
N ARG A 112 -6.48 3.54 -14.12
CA ARG A 112 -7.38 3.63 -15.29
C ARG A 112 -8.85 3.69 -14.86
N LEU A 113 -9.25 2.85 -13.90
CA LEU A 113 -10.59 2.92 -13.32
C LEU A 113 -10.85 4.29 -12.69
N GLN A 114 -9.91 4.80 -11.88
CA GLN A 114 -10.02 6.10 -11.23
C GLN A 114 -10.27 7.22 -12.24
N VAL A 115 -9.48 7.26 -13.32
CA VAL A 115 -9.60 8.31 -14.35
C VAL A 115 -10.91 8.16 -15.11
N ALA A 116 -11.26 6.93 -15.53
CA ALA A 116 -12.45 6.69 -16.34
C ALA A 116 -13.77 6.92 -15.59
N ALA A 117 -13.81 6.63 -14.29
CA ALA A 117 -15.02 6.74 -13.46
C ALA A 117 -15.11 8.08 -12.70
N HIS A 118 -13.98 8.59 -12.20
CA HIS A 118 -13.93 9.72 -11.26
C HIS A 118 -13.08 10.90 -11.73
N GLY A 119 -12.50 10.82 -12.94
CA GLY A 119 -11.71 11.89 -13.53
C GLY A 119 -12.52 13.13 -13.87
N GLU A 120 -11.86 14.12 -14.46
CA GLU A 120 -12.55 15.25 -15.11
C GLU A 120 -13.44 14.74 -16.25
N GLU A 121 -14.51 15.47 -16.56
CA GLU A 121 -15.52 15.04 -17.53
C GLU A 121 -14.92 14.62 -18.89
N ALA A 122 -13.90 15.35 -19.37
CA ALA A 122 -13.22 15.04 -20.62
C ALA A 122 -12.41 13.73 -20.61
N LEU A 123 -12.10 13.19 -19.43
CA LEU A 123 -11.34 11.96 -19.23
C LEU A 123 -12.22 10.76 -18.87
N ARG A 124 -13.49 10.99 -18.50
CA ARG A 124 -14.43 9.92 -18.16
C ARG A 124 -14.82 9.14 -19.41
N SER A 125 -14.97 7.83 -19.25
CA SER A 125 -15.37 6.95 -20.36
C SER A 125 -15.95 5.66 -19.83
N ALA A 126 -17.23 5.42 -20.10
CA ALA A 126 -17.93 4.20 -19.69
C ALA A 126 -17.25 2.92 -20.25
N ALA A 127 -16.75 2.97 -21.50
CA ALA A 127 -16.06 1.84 -22.11
C ALA A 127 -14.72 1.54 -21.41
N HIS A 128 -13.96 2.57 -21.03
CA HIS A 128 -12.70 2.38 -20.30
C HIS A 128 -12.93 1.99 -18.84
N GLU A 129 -13.99 2.50 -18.23
CA GLU A 129 -14.41 2.09 -16.89
C GLU A 129 -14.74 0.60 -16.88
N GLU A 130 -15.58 0.13 -17.79
CA GLU A 130 -15.96 -1.29 -17.90
C GLU A 130 -14.73 -2.17 -18.14
N ALA A 131 -13.86 -1.79 -19.08
CA ALA A 131 -12.62 -2.52 -19.34
C ALA A 131 -11.69 -2.57 -18.12
N ALA A 132 -11.62 -1.49 -17.33
CA ALA A 132 -10.82 -1.46 -16.11
C ALA A 132 -11.46 -2.31 -14.99
N ARG A 133 -12.79 -2.31 -14.85
CA ARG A 133 -13.52 -3.17 -13.91
C ARG A 133 -13.29 -4.65 -14.20
N GLU A 134 -13.39 -5.04 -15.47
CA GLU A 134 -13.12 -6.41 -15.92
C GLU A 134 -11.65 -6.80 -15.66
N GLY A 135 -10.70 -5.91 -16.00
CA GLY A 135 -9.28 -6.12 -15.70
C GLY A 135 -8.99 -6.30 -14.20
N LEU A 136 -9.63 -5.50 -13.34
CA LEU A 136 -9.53 -5.66 -11.88
C LEU A 136 -10.17 -6.95 -11.40
N SER A 137 -11.32 -7.35 -11.96
CA SER A 137 -11.98 -8.62 -11.65
C SER A 137 -11.07 -9.82 -11.93
N GLN A 138 -10.39 -9.83 -13.07
CA GLN A 138 -9.43 -10.89 -13.43
C GLN A 138 -8.24 -10.96 -12.46
N LEU A 139 -7.68 -9.80 -12.09
CA LEU A 139 -6.59 -9.73 -11.12
C LEU A 139 -7.02 -10.13 -9.71
N LEU A 140 -8.24 -9.77 -9.31
CA LEU A 140 -8.84 -10.18 -8.04
C LEU A 140 -9.15 -11.68 -8.02
N ALA A 141 -9.59 -12.27 -9.13
CA ALA A 141 -9.79 -13.72 -9.23
C ALA A 141 -8.48 -14.49 -9.04
N LEU A 142 -7.36 -13.98 -9.56
CA LEU A 142 -6.03 -14.54 -9.34
C LEU A 142 -5.65 -14.49 -7.85
N LEU A 143 -5.85 -13.34 -7.21
CA LEU A 143 -5.59 -13.18 -5.77
C LEU A 143 -6.53 -14.07 -4.92
N ASP A 144 -7.80 -14.19 -5.29
CA ASP A 144 -8.80 -15.03 -4.62
C ASP A 144 -8.40 -16.51 -4.66
N ALA A 145 -7.97 -17.00 -5.83
CA ALA A 145 -7.50 -18.38 -5.97
C ALA A 145 -6.26 -18.68 -5.12
N ARG A 146 -5.42 -17.68 -4.84
CA ARG A 146 -4.33 -17.81 -3.87
C ARG A 146 -4.87 -17.90 -2.45
N LEU A 147 -5.70 -16.94 -2.05
CA LEU A 147 -6.24 -16.84 -0.69
C LEU A 147 -7.24 -17.94 -0.32
N ALA A 148 -7.78 -18.65 -1.32
CA ALA A 148 -8.55 -19.88 -1.12
C ALA A 148 -7.69 -21.02 -0.53
N LYS A 149 -6.37 -21.00 -0.73
CA LYS A 149 -5.45 -22.07 -0.31
C LYS A 149 -4.71 -21.76 0.98
N GLN A 150 -4.72 -20.50 1.42
CA GLN A 150 -3.94 -20.04 2.56
C GLN A 150 -4.54 -18.77 3.18
N PRO A 151 -4.45 -18.61 4.50
CA PRO A 151 -5.11 -17.50 5.18
C PRO A 151 -4.45 -16.14 4.95
N TRP A 152 -3.17 -16.09 4.60
CA TRP A 152 -2.37 -14.87 4.38
C TRP A 152 -1.50 -14.98 3.13
N MET A 153 -0.93 -13.86 2.68
CA MET A 153 -0.20 -13.75 1.41
C MET A 153 1.01 -14.69 1.31
N LEU A 154 1.66 -15.00 2.42
CA LEU A 154 2.83 -15.89 2.45
C LEU A 154 2.58 -17.25 3.13
N GLY A 155 1.33 -17.59 3.46
CA GLY A 155 0.98 -18.89 4.04
C GLY A 155 0.13 -18.75 5.29
N ALA A 156 0.57 -19.39 6.38
CA ALA A 156 -0.20 -19.54 7.61
C ALA A 156 -0.24 -18.28 8.50
N ASP A 157 0.78 -17.42 8.39
CA ASP A 157 0.97 -16.27 9.28
C ASP A 157 0.88 -14.94 8.53
N TYR A 158 0.40 -13.92 9.24
CA TYR A 158 0.36 -12.55 8.75
C TYR A 158 1.77 -11.99 8.56
N SER A 159 1.95 -11.18 7.54
CA SER A 159 3.20 -10.47 7.26
C SER A 159 2.94 -9.03 6.79
N LEU A 160 3.98 -8.21 6.69
CA LEU A 160 3.85 -6.89 6.06
C LEU A 160 3.47 -6.98 4.58
N VAL A 161 3.63 -8.14 3.91
CA VAL A 161 3.11 -8.32 2.54
C VAL A 161 1.59 -8.16 2.51
N ASP A 162 0.91 -8.68 3.53
CA ASP A 162 -0.54 -8.56 3.66
C ASP A 162 -0.97 -7.10 3.84
N LEU A 163 -0.21 -6.33 4.63
CA LEU A 163 -0.45 -4.89 4.80
C LEU A 163 -0.26 -4.13 3.48
N VAL A 164 0.84 -4.40 2.76
CA VAL A 164 1.17 -3.72 1.51
C VAL A 164 0.09 -3.97 0.47
N VAL A 165 -0.24 -5.25 0.22
CA VAL A 165 -1.24 -5.63 -0.78
C VAL A 165 -2.63 -5.20 -0.31
N GLY A 166 -2.97 -5.44 0.96
CA GLY A 166 -4.28 -5.14 1.52
C GLY A 166 -4.60 -3.65 1.56
N SER A 167 -3.59 -2.79 1.69
CA SER A 167 -3.77 -1.34 1.59
C SER A 167 -4.18 -0.90 0.18
N VAL A 168 -3.57 -1.49 -0.86
CA VAL A 168 -3.92 -1.16 -2.26
C VAL A 168 -5.31 -1.71 -2.61
N ILE A 169 -5.61 -2.95 -2.22
CA ILE A 169 -6.94 -3.55 -2.44
C ILE A 169 -8.01 -2.80 -1.63
N GLY A 170 -7.70 -2.41 -0.38
CA GLY A 170 -8.61 -1.61 0.44
C GLY A 170 -8.93 -0.27 -0.20
N TYR A 171 -7.92 0.42 -0.74
CA TYR A 171 -8.13 1.66 -1.49
C TYR A 171 -8.97 1.43 -2.75
N SER A 172 -8.78 0.32 -3.46
CA SER A 172 -9.51 0.05 -4.70
C SER A 172 -11.01 -0.16 -4.50
N VAL A 173 -11.44 -0.64 -3.33
CA VAL A 173 -12.86 -0.72 -2.95
C VAL A 173 -13.50 0.67 -3.00
N TYR A 174 -12.85 1.70 -2.47
CA TYR A 174 -13.36 3.08 -2.52
C TYR A 174 -13.48 3.63 -3.94
N ILE A 175 -12.64 3.15 -4.85
CA ILE A 175 -12.66 3.53 -6.27
C ILE A 175 -13.73 2.74 -7.05
N GLY A 176 -14.22 1.64 -6.49
CA GLY A 176 -15.28 0.81 -7.05
C GLY A 176 -14.79 -0.50 -7.64
N ALA A 177 -13.60 -0.99 -7.30
CA ALA A 177 -13.17 -2.33 -7.72
C ALA A 177 -14.12 -3.42 -7.19
N PRO A 178 -14.39 -4.49 -7.95
CA PRO A 178 -15.44 -5.48 -7.63
C PRO A 178 -15.02 -6.51 -6.56
N VAL A 179 -14.39 -6.08 -5.47
CA VAL A 179 -13.84 -6.98 -4.42
C VAL A 179 -14.90 -7.89 -3.80
N SER A 180 -16.15 -7.43 -3.68
CA SER A 180 -17.27 -8.23 -3.13
C SER A 180 -17.60 -9.47 -3.97
N SER A 181 -17.15 -9.54 -5.22
CA SER A 181 -17.32 -10.72 -6.08
C SER A 181 -16.28 -11.82 -5.80
N HIS A 182 -15.31 -11.56 -4.91
CA HIS A 182 -14.18 -12.44 -4.62
C HIS A 182 -14.13 -12.75 -3.12
N PRO A 183 -14.79 -13.84 -2.66
CA PRO A 183 -15.08 -14.06 -1.25
C PRO A 183 -13.84 -14.26 -0.38
N HIS A 184 -12.78 -14.90 -0.88
CA HIS A 184 -11.54 -15.10 -0.12
C HIS A 184 -10.74 -13.81 -0.01
N VAL A 185 -10.70 -13.00 -1.08
CA VAL A 185 -10.12 -11.64 -1.02
C VAL A 185 -10.89 -10.77 -0.04
N GLN A 186 -12.21 -10.77 -0.10
CA GLN A 186 -13.04 -9.96 0.80
C GLN A 186 -12.82 -10.36 2.27
N ALA A 187 -12.85 -11.66 2.58
CA ALA A 187 -12.61 -12.16 3.93
C ALA A 187 -11.17 -11.85 4.41
N TRP A 188 -10.17 -12.01 3.55
CA TRP A 188 -8.79 -11.64 3.88
C TRP A 188 -8.62 -10.14 4.13
N LEU A 189 -9.20 -9.29 3.28
CA LEU A 189 -9.13 -7.84 3.42
C LEU A 189 -9.76 -7.39 4.75
N GLN A 190 -10.89 -7.97 5.14
CA GLN A 190 -11.51 -7.71 6.44
C GLN A 190 -10.57 -8.03 7.60
N LYS A 191 -9.87 -9.18 7.54
CA LYS A 191 -8.87 -9.54 8.56
C LYS A 191 -7.70 -8.56 8.59
N VAL A 192 -7.21 -8.09 7.43
CA VAL A 192 -6.15 -7.07 7.36
C VAL A 192 -6.63 -5.77 7.99
N GLN A 193 -7.82 -5.28 7.62
CA GLN A 193 -8.38 -4.03 8.12
C GLN A 193 -8.74 -4.07 9.62
N ALA A 194 -9.04 -5.26 10.16
CA ALA A 194 -9.31 -5.46 11.58
C ALA A 194 -8.04 -5.41 12.46
N ARG A 195 -6.84 -5.34 11.88
CA ARG A 195 -5.60 -5.29 12.66
C ARG A 195 -5.51 -3.99 13.46
N PRO A 196 -5.01 -4.02 14.71
CA PRO A 196 -4.89 -2.81 15.53
C PRO A 196 -4.09 -1.68 14.86
N SER A 197 -3.06 -2.04 14.08
CA SER A 197 -2.26 -1.07 13.32
C SER A 197 -3.03 -0.30 12.26
N MET A 198 -4.14 -0.87 11.74
CA MET A 198 -5.02 -0.24 10.75
C MET A 198 -6.06 0.68 11.37
N GLN A 199 -6.17 0.69 12.70
CA GLN A 199 -7.09 1.50 13.48
C GLN A 199 -6.39 2.67 14.18
N ILE A 200 -5.12 2.93 13.85
CA ILE A 200 -4.38 4.06 14.41
C ILE A 200 -5.04 5.37 13.98
N GLU A 201 -5.22 6.27 14.93
CA GLU A 201 -5.70 7.62 14.62
C GLU A 201 -4.73 8.26 13.62
N ALA A 202 -5.32 8.79 12.55
CA ALA A 202 -4.60 9.58 11.55
C ALA A 202 -3.98 10.79 12.26
#